data_AF-A0A0Q9NQX4-F1
#
_entry.id   AF-A0A0Q9NQX4-F1
#
_cell.length_a   1.000
_cell.length_b   1.000
_cell.length_c   1.000
_cell.angle_alpha   90.00
_cell.angle_beta   90.00
_cell.angle_gamma   90.00
#
_symmetry.space_group_name_H-M   'P 1'
#
loop_
_entity.id
_entity.type
_entity.pdbx_description
1 polymer ?
#
loop_
_entity_poly.entity_id
_entity_poly.type
_entity_poly.pdbx_seq_one_letter_code
_entity_poly.pdbx_strand_id
1 'polypeptide(L)' 'MTNQLPDRDPEETAEWAESLDALIREQGTERAQYIMRSLLQRAGAQSVGVPMVTTTDYVNTIPKRPPISSAG' A
#
# COMPACT_ATOMS: atom_id res chain seq x y z
N MET A 1 16.47 7.85 11.99
CA MET A 1 16.30 9.32 11.89
C MET A 1 16.16 9.68 10.42
N THR A 2 14.95 9.55 9.85
CA THR A 2 14.64 10.07 8.50
C THR A 2 13.60 11.16 8.69
N ASN A 3 13.99 12.21 9.41
CA ASN A 3 13.13 13.36 9.68
C ASN A 3 13.55 14.48 8.72
N GLN A 4 12.60 14.91 7.88
CA GLN A 4 12.58 16.22 7.21
C GLN A 4 13.49 16.43 5.99
N LEU A 5 13.31 15.66 4.91
CA LEU A 5 13.24 16.38 3.63
C LEU A 5 11.82 16.94 3.57
N PRO A 6 11.63 18.27 3.40
CA PRO A 6 10.31 18.78 3.06
C PRO A 6 9.85 18.02 1.84
N ASP A 7 8.65 17.43 1.94
CA ASP A 7 8.03 16.82 0.78
C ASP A 7 8.00 17.90 -0.31
N ARG A 8 8.77 17.67 -1.36
CA ARG A 8 8.96 18.65 -2.43
C ARG A 8 7.66 18.84 -3.20
N ASP A 9 6.83 17.79 -3.23
CA ASP A 9 5.56 17.76 -3.94
C ASP A 9 4.53 16.94 -3.15
N PRO A 10 3.85 17.57 -2.17
CA PRO A 10 2.86 16.88 -1.35
C PRO A 10 1.62 16.45 -2.13
N GLU A 11 1.34 17.07 -3.28
CA GLU A 11 0.22 16.69 -4.15
C GLU A 11 0.57 15.37 -4.86
N GLU A 12 1.76 15.26 -5.43
CA GLU A 12 2.26 14.00 -5.99
C GLU A 12 2.21 12.89 -4.94
N THR A 13 2.73 13.12 -3.73
CA THR A 13 2.68 12.14 -2.63
C THR A 13 1.24 11.71 -2.29
N ALA A 14 0.29 12.65 -2.30
CA ALA A 14 -1.12 12.35 -2.06
C ALA A 14 -1.73 11.50 -3.19
N GLU A 15 -1.42 11.77 -4.45
CA GLU A 15 -1.88 10.97 -5.60
C GLU A 15 -1.36 9.53 -5.54
N TRP A 16 -0.09 9.34 -5.17
CA TRP A 16 0.48 8.01 -4.97
C TRP A 16 -0.18 7.26 -3.81
N ALA A 17 -0.50 7.95 -2.71
CA ALA A 17 -1.21 7.37 -1.58
C ALA A 17 -2.65 6.95 -1.98
N GLU A 18 -3.38 7.81 -2.68
CA GLU A 18 -4.73 7.51 -3.17
C GLU A 18 -4.72 6.32 -4.15
N SER A 19 -3.71 6.23 -5.01
CA SER A 19 -3.53 5.10 -5.93
C SER A 19 -3.34 3.77 -5.18
N LEU A 20 -2.61 3.78 -4.06
CA LEU A 20 -2.44 2.60 -3.21
C LEU A 20 -3.75 2.21 -2.51
N ASP A 21 -4.49 3.20 -1.99
CA ASP A 21 -5.79 2.97 -1.36
C ASP A 21 -6.82 2.40 -2.34
N ALA A 22 -6.85 2.92 -3.57
CA ALA A 22 -7.70 2.40 -4.64
C ALA A 22 -7.32 0.96 -4.99
N LEU A 23 -6.03 0.66 -5.12
CA LEU A 23 -5.53 -0.69 -5.36
C LEU A 23 -5.97 -1.67 -4.26
N ILE A 24 -5.87 -1.28 -2.99
CA ILE A 24 -6.30 -2.10 -1.85
C ILE A 24 -7.81 -2.33 -1.90
N ARG A 25 -8.60 -1.29 -2.18
CA ARG A 25 -10.06 -1.37 -2.26
C ARG A 25 -10.55 -2.27 -3.40
N GLU A 26 -9.90 -2.21 -4.56
CA GLU A 26 -10.32 -2.93 -5.76
C GLU A 26 -9.77 -4.34 -5.86
N GLN A 27 -8.50 -4.53 -5.51
CA GLN A 27 -7.76 -5.79 -5.71
C GLN A 27 -7.46 -6.53 -4.39
N GLY A 28 -7.71 -5.90 -3.25
CA GLY A 28 -7.47 -6.47 -1.94
C GLY A 28 -6.03 -6.36 -1.47
N THR A 29 -5.85 -6.64 -0.18
CA THR A 29 -4.60 -6.51 0.57
C THR A 29 -3.50 -7.47 0.08
N GLU A 30 -3.83 -8.69 -0.32
CA GLU A 30 -2.86 -9.67 -0.85
C GLU A 30 -2.16 -9.16 -2.12
N ARG A 31 -2.95 -8.62 -3.07
CA ARG A 31 -2.41 -8.08 -4.33
C ARG A 31 -1.60 -6.80 -4.07
N ALA A 32 -2.08 -5.92 -3.21
CA ALA A 32 -1.34 -4.72 -2.81
C ALA A 32 0.00 -5.07 -2.16
N GLN A 33 0.02 -6.06 -1.26
CA GLN A 33 1.24 -6.52 -0.60
C GLN A 33 2.26 -7.09 -1.60
N TYR A 34 1.80 -7.84 -2.61
CA TYR A 34 2.66 -8.31 -3.69
C TYR A 34 3.29 -7.13 -4.44
N ILE A 35 2.50 -6.15 -4.86
CA ILE A 35 2.97 -4.98 -5.61
C ILE A 35 3.98 -4.18 -4.77
N MET A 36 3.69 -3.93 -3.50
CA MET A 36 4.59 -3.21 -2.60
C MET A 36 5.94 -3.93 -2.45
N ARG A 37 5.96 -5.26 -2.28
CA ARG A 37 7.21 -6.02 -2.25
C ARG A 37 8.01 -5.89 -3.55
N SER A 38 7.35 -5.95 -4.71
CA SER A 38 8.00 -5.78 -6.00
C SER A 38 8.59 -4.37 -6.17
N LEU A 39 7.88 -3.32 -5.72
CA LEU A 39 8.39 -1.95 -5.73
C LEU A 39 9.60 -1.79 -4.83
N LEU A 40 9.56 -2.34 -3.61
CA LEU A 40 10.69 -2.33 -2.67
C LEU A 40 11.93 -3.04 -3.23
N GLN A 41 11.74 -4.22 -3.85
CA GLN A 41 12.84 -4.94 -4.51
C GLN A 41 13.47 -4.10 -5.63
N ARG A 42 12.65 -3.45 -6.45
CA ARG A 42 13.11 -2.58 -7.55
C ARG A 42 13.77 -1.30 -7.05
N ALA A 43 13.32 -0.73 -5.94
CA ALA A 43 13.92 0.42 -5.28
C ALA A 43 15.32 0.05 -4.74
N GLY A 44 15.43 -1.10 -4.07
CA GLY A 44 16.71 -1.63 -3.59
C GLY A 44 17.70 -1.88 -4.72
N ALA A 45 17.25 -2.45 -5.85
CA ALA A 45 18.08 -2.64 -7.04
C ALA A 45 18.59 -1.31 -7.65
N GLN A 46 17.88 -0.20 -7.42
CA GLN A 46 18.25 1.13 -7.89
C GLN A 46 18.96 1.98 -6.82
N SER A 47 19.41 1.38 -5.72
CA SER A 47 20.07 2.08 -4.60
C SER A 47 19.24 3.22 -4.01
N VAL A 48 17.91 3.15 -4.15
CA VAL A 48 17.01 4.05 -3.41
C VAL A 48 17.14 3.68 -1.94
N GLY A 49 17.53 4.64 -1.10
CA GLY A 49 17.74 4.47 0.33
C GLY A 49 16.44 4.24 1.08
N VAL A 50 15.83 3.07 0.90
CA VAL A 50 14.66 2.65 1.67
C VAL A 50 15.17 1.91 2.90
N PRO A 51 14.97 2.45 4.13
CA PRO A 51 15.26 1.68 5.32
C PRO A 51 14.39 0.43 5.29
N MET A 52 15.00 -0.76 5.32
CA MET A 52 14.25 -1.99 5.52
C MET A 52 13.63 -1.95 6.91
N VAL A 53 12.35 -1.57 6.99
CA VAL A 53 11.57 -1.76 8.21
C VAL A 53 11.25 -3.25 8.24
N THR A 54 12.03 -4.02 9.00
CA THR A 54 11.64 -5.38 9.37
C THR A 54 10.42 -5.30 10.28
N THR A 55 9.53 -6.31 10.17
CA THR A 55 8.29 -6.58 10.94
C THR A 55 7.03 -5.81 10.49
N THR A 56 5.86 -6.40 10.28
CA THR A 56 5.25 -7.65 10.81
C THR A 56 4.18 -8.18 9.83
N ASP A 57 3.80 -9.47 9.95
CA ASP A 57 2.70 -10.07 9.21
C ASP A 57 1.44 -9.20 9.25
N TYR A 58 1.02 -8.70 8.08
CA TYR A 58 -0.28 -8.06 7.93
C TYR A 58 -1.36 -9.14 8.00
N VAL A 59 -1.92 -9.34 9.19
CA VAL A 59 -3.12 -10.17 9.37
C VAL A 59 -4.30 -9.42 8.75
N ASN A 60 -4.90 -10.05 7.76
CA ASN A 60 -6.03 -9.58 6.97
C ASN A 60 -7.32 -9.53 7.80
N THR A 61 -8.15 -8.48 7.69
CA THR A 61 -9.58 -8.57 8.07
C THR A 61 -10.43 -7.52 7.36
N ILE A 62 -10.68 -7.73 6.07
CA ILE A 62 -11.93 -7.22 5.47
C ILE A 62 -12.82 -8.43 5.23
N PRO A 63 -13.86 -8.68 6.04
CA PRO A 63 -14.87 -9.66 5.66
C PRO A 63 -15.54 -9.13 4.38
N LYS A 64 -15.43 -9.88 3.28
CA LYS A 64 -16.25 -9.67 2.09
C LYS A 64 -17.70 -9.82 2.54
N ARG A 65 -18.43 -8.71 2.74
CA ARG A 65 -19.87 -8.77 2.93
C ARG A 65 -20.46 -9.42 1.67
N PRO A 66 -21.06 -10.63 1.74
CA PRO A 66 -21.79 -11.15 0.60
C PRO A 66 -23.03 -10.28 0.37
N PRO A 67 -23.44 -10.05 -0.89
CA PRO A 67 -24.69 -9.37 -1.16
C PRO A 67 -25.88 -10.32 -0.92
N ILE A 68 -27.07 -9.73 -0.95
CA ILE A 68 -28.45 -10.29 -1.06
C ILE A 68 -29.01 -10.96 0.22
N SER A 69 -30.28 -10.75 0.60
CA SER A 69 -31.47 -10.72 -0.26
C SER A 69 -32.59 -9.82 0.30
N SER A 70 -33.31 -9.20 -0.63
CA SER A 70 -34.68 -8.72 -0.47
C SER A 70 -35.61 -9.83 0.04
N ALA A 71 -36.41 -9.55 1.07
CA ALA A 71 -37.71 -10.17 1.31
C ALA A 71 -38.48 -9.32 2.34
N GLY A 72 -39.67 -8.86 1.95
CA GLY A 72 -40.61 -8.08 2.75
C GLY A 72 -41.50 -7.23 1.87
#